data_AF-A0AAD5DR95-F1
#
_entry.id   AF-A0AAD5DR95-F1
#
_cell.length_a   1.000
_cell.length_b   1.000
_cell.length_c   1.000
_cell.angle_alpha   90.00
_cell.angle_beta   90.00
_cell.angle_gamma   90.00
#
_symmetry.space_group_name_H-M   'P 1'
#
loop_
_entity.id
_entity.type
_entity.pdbx_description
1 polymer ?
#
loop_
_entity_poly.entity_id
_entity_poly.type
_entity_poly.pdbx_seq_one_letter_code
_entity_poly.pdbx_strand_id
1 'polypeptide(L)'
;MLTLRQRLADAVVPPDGWHGWQPGDALPHCSWRRVECSSAGHVTSIVAEWDTMPPPSSKAQHSAAHVVLLPDLARFGSLRQLTLDLYYAPPVAAIPPQWGLPGAFPALEKLEVTVPTLEGPLIDVWPGALPRLTSLHIEASNRTTLPLLPPADQRPTASHTHGSSGNQTGTAVQRGVGLRSALPASWGARPDVLPALEELALVLQVVPPLPAAWARGFRRLRSLYITAPPDAPQPPIAGNVLPPEWAAGFPALRWLSVIRLGLTGSFPAAWEQGGFPQLTQL
;
A
#
# COMPACT_ATOMS: atom_id res chain seq x y z
N MET A 1 23.81 -2.23 -6.48
CA MET A 1 23.42 -3.48 -5.79
C MET A 1 23.87 -3.49 -4.33
N LEU A 2 25.16 -3.27 -4.01
CA LEU A 2 25.63 -3.13 -2.61
C LEU A 2 24.83 -2.09 -1.80
N THR A 3 24.51 -0.94 -2.41
CA THR A 3 23.65 0.10 -1.80
C THR A 3 22.21 -0.34 -1.59
N LEU A 4 21.67 -1.19 -2.48
CA LEU A 4 20.31 -1.69 -2.37
C LEU A 4 20.21 -2.65 -1.19
N ARG A 5 21.17 -3.58 -1.07
CA ARG A 5 21.21 -4.53 0.04
C ARG A 5 21.32 -3.83 1.39
N GLN A 6 22.26 -2.90 1.50
CA GLN A 6 22.43 -2.13 2.73
C GLN A 6 21.14 -1.40 3.08
N ARG A 7 20.52 -0.71 2.11
CA ARG A 7 19.27 0.00 2.34
C ARG A 7 18.11 -0.93 2.69
N LEU A 8 18.02 -2.12 2.11
CA LEU A 8 16.99 -3.10 2.47
C LEU A 8 17.23 -3.62 3.88
N ALA A 9 18.46 -3.99 4.23
CA ALA A 9 18.79 -4.41 5.59
C ALA A 9 18.57 -3.31 6.63
N ASP A 10 18.82 -2.04 6.27
CA ASP A 10 18.60 -0.89 7.14
C ASP A 10 17.10 -0.54 7.26
N ALA A 11 16.31 -0.74 6.19
CA ALA A 11 14.89 -0.43 6.15
C ALA A 11 13.99 -1.56 6.70
N VAL A 12 14.49 -2.79 6.63
CA VAL A 12 13.78 -4.04 6.89
C VAL A 12 14.80 -4.91 7.63
N VAL A 13 14.64 -5.09 8.94
CA VAL A 13 15.36 -6.18 9.62
C VAL A 13 14.90 -7.46 8.94
N PRO A 14 15.74 -8.13 8.12
CA PRO A 14 15.30 -9.32 7.42
C PRO A 14 14.96 -10.33 8.50
N PRO A 15 13.79 -10.99 8.43
CA PRO A 15 13.51 -12.03 9.40
C PRO A 15 14.58 -13.11 9.25
N ASP A 16 14.87 -13.82 10.34
CA ASP A 16 15.82 -14.92 10.31
C ASP A 16 15.52 -15.88 9.14
N GLY A 17 16.53 -16.18 8.33
CA GLY A 17 16.39 -17.07 7.17
C GLY A 17 16.20 -16.40 5.80
N TRP A 18 16.31 -15.08 5.69
CA TRP A 18 16.47 -14.39 4.40
C TRP A 18 17.92 -14.45 3.91
N HIS A 19 18.34 -15.65 3.51
CA HIS A 19 19.68 -15.88 2.97
C HIS A 19 19.97 -14.97 1.75
N GLY A 20 21.11 -14.29 1.78
CA GLY A 20 21.55 -13.38 0.73
C GLY A 20 21.17 -11.92 0.97
N TRP A 21 20.31 -11.59 1.94
CA TRP A 21 19.86 -10.21 2.15
C TRP A 21 20.69 -9.47 3.21
N GLN A 22 21.51 -10.16 4.00
CA GLN A 22 22.22 -9.53 5.11
C GLN A 22 23.46 -8.72 4.65
N PRO A 23 23.77 -7.58 5.31
CA PRO A 23 25.03 -6.88 5.11
C PRO A 23 26.21 -7.79 5.48
N GLY A 24 26.86 -8.36 4.47
CA GLY A 24 27.99 -9.28 4.65
C GLY A 24 27.85 -10.63 3.93
N ASP A 25 26.65 -11.01 3.50
CA ASP A 25 26.45 -12.26 2.75
C ASP A 25 27.24 -12.24 1.43
N ALA A 26 28.15 -13.17 1.18
CA ALA A 26 28.92 -13.19 -0.07
C ALA A 26 28.11 -13.68 -1.30
N LEU A 27 26.84 -14.07 -1.09
CA LEU A 27 26.01 -14.63 -2.14
C LEU A 27 25.67 -13.61 -3.23
N PRO A 28 25.77 -13.99 -4.52
CA PRO A 28 25.33 -13.14 -5.63
C PRO A 28 23.81 -12.90 -5.56
N HIS A 29 23.35 -11.74 -6.06
CA HIS A 29 21.95 -11.31 -5.91
C HIS A 29 20.92 -12.26 -6.51
N CYS A 30 21.28 -12.99 -7.56
CA CYS A 30 20.42 -14.00 -8.17
C CYS A 30 20.29 -15.30 -7.34
N SER A 31 21.08 -15.45 -6.28
CA SER A 31 20.98 -16.55 -5.32
C SER A 31 20.30 -16.12 -4.03
N TRP A 32 19.86 -14.85 -3.93
CA TRP A 32 19.13 -14.40 -2.76
C TRP A 32 17.76 -15.06 -2.72
N ARG A 33 17.31 -15.41 -1.51
CA ARG A 33 16.01 -16.04 -1.32
C ARG A 33 14.93 -15.13 -1.91
N ARG A 34 14.03 -15.70 -2.73
CA ARG A 34 12.90 -15.00 -3.37
C ARG A 34 13.28 -13.85 -4.32
N VAL A 35 14.50 -13.88 -4.84
CA VAL A 35 14.91 -13.06 -5.99
C VAL A 35 15.04 -13.97 -7.19
N GLU A 36 14.36 -13.62 -8.28
CA GLU A 36 14.55 -14.29 -9.57
C GLU A 36 15.30 -13.37 -10.52
N CYS A 37 16.19 -13.97 -11.29
CA CYS A 37 16.92 -13.28 -12.35
C CYS A 37 16.62 -13.89 -13.72
N SER A 38 16.72 -13.07 -14.76
CA SER A 38 16.79 -13.56 -16.14
C SER A 38 18.09 -14.32 -16.40
N SER A 39 18.17 -14.98 -17.56
CA SER A 39 19.41 -15.63 -18.04
C SER A 39 20.59 -14.66 -18.20
N ALA A 40 20.32 -13.36 -18.35
CA ALA A 40 21.34 -12.30 -18.38
C ALA A 40 21.75 -11.80 -16.98
N GLY A 41 21.22 -12.36 -15.91
CA GLY A 41 21.54 -12.00 -14.53
C GLY A 41 20.85 -10.73 -14.01
N HIS A 42 19.86 -10.21 -14.73
CA HIS A 42 19.05 -9.07 -14.26
C HIS A 42 17.92 -9.54 -13.36
N VAL A 43 17.67 -8.84 -12.26
CA VAL A 43 16.56 -9.14 -11.35
C VAL A 43 15.22 -8.88 -12.05
N THR A 44 14.37 -9.91 -12.12
CA THR A 44 13.05 -9.88 -12.76
C THR A 44 11.90 -10.05 -11.78
N SER A 45 12.12 -10.68 -10.63
CA SER A 45 11.10 -10.83 -9.59
C SER A 45 11.72 -10.62 -8.22
N ILE A 46 11.04 -9.87 -7.36
CA ILE A 46 11.35 -9.74 -5.94
C ILE A 46 10.07 -10.04 -5.16
N VAL A 47 10.13 -11.06 -4.30
CA VAL A 47 9.06 -11.38 -3.35
C VAL A 47 9.62 -11.26 -1.94
N ALA A 48 9.23 -10.21 -1.24
CA ALA A 48 9.56 -9.97 0.16
C ALA A 48 8.38 -10.43 1.02
N GLU A 49 8.56 -11.39 1.92
CA GLU A 49 7.50 -11.85 2.84
C GLU A 49 8.01 -11.90 4.29
N TRP A 50 7.38 -11.12 5.16
CA TRP A 50 7.60 -11.11 6.61
C TRP A 50 6.57 -12.03 7.28
N ASP A 51 6.84 -13.34 7.28
CA ASP A 51 5.95 -14.35 7.88
C ASP A 51 6.19 -14.61 9.36
N THR A 52 7.41 -14.37 9.83
CA THR A 52 7.79 -14.79 11.17
C THR A 52 7.45 -13.70 12.16
N MET A 53 6.47 -13.97 13.02
CA MET A 53 6.30 -13.23 14.25
C MET A 53 7.63 -13.34 15.04
N PRO A 54 8.31 -12.23 15.35
CA PRO A 54 9.56 -12.31 16.09
C PRO A 54 9.31 -13.01 17.42
N PRO A 55 10.21 -13.91 17.87
CA PRO A 55 10.01 -14.63 19.10
C PRO A 55 9.85 -13.63 20.27
N PRO A 56 8.87 -13.84 21.17
CA PRO A 56 8.50 -12.89 22.22
C PRO A 56 9.62 -12.64 23.24
N SER A 57 10.70 -13.41 23.21
CA SER A 57 11.83 -13.37 24.14
C SER A 57 12.99 -12.48 23.69
N SER A 58 12.97 -11.93 22.48
CA SER A 58 14.04 -11.03 22.04
C SER A 58 13.89 -9.67 22.73
N LYS A 59 14.72 -9.43 23.76
CA LYS A 59 14.84 -8.12 24.45
C LYS A 59 15.37 -7.00 23.54
N ALA A 60 15.53 -7.25 22.24
CA ALA A 60 15.76 -6.22 21.25
C ALA A 60 14.51 -5.34 21.22
N GLN A 61 14.52 -4.27 22.02
CA GLN A 61 13.61 -3.16 21.90
C GLN A 61 13.65 -2.71 20.44
N HIS A 62 12.65 -3.13 19.68
CA HIS A 62 12.42 -2.62 18.35
C HIS A 62 12.11 -1.13 18.55
N SER A 63 13.13 -0.30 18.32
CA SER A 63 12.93 1.12 18.10
C SER A 63 11.81 1.22 17.06
N ALA A 64 10.77 1.98 17.36
CA ALA A 64 9.59 2.16 16.52
C ALA A 64 9.91 2.98 15.25
N ALA A 65 11.02 2.67 14.58
CA ALA A 65 11.37 3.22 13.30
C ALA A 65 10.40 2.66 12.26
N HIS A 66 9.81 3.55 11.47
CA HIS A 66 8.95 3.18 10.36
C HIS A 66 9.75 2.39 9.32
N VAL A 67 9.09 1.42 8.69
CA VAL A 67 9.67 0.72 7.54
C VAL A 67 9.67 1.68 6.35
N VAL A 68 10.85 1.86 5.76
CA VAL A 68 11.02 2.73 4.59
C VAL A 68 11.06 1.86 3.33
N LEU A 69 10.01 1.91 2.53
CA LEU A 69 10.04 1.29 1.20
C LEU A 69 11.13 1.96 0.35
N LEU A 70 11.92 1.16 -0.37
CA LEU A 70 13.09 1.67 -1.07
C LEU A 70 12.72 2.44 -2.35
N PRO A 71 13.07 3.74 -2.45
CA PRO A 71 12.86 4.51 -3.67
C PRO A 71 13.61 3.95 -4.89
N ASP A 72 14.80 3.37 -4.66
CA ASP A 72 15.69 2.90 -5.72
C ASP A 72 15.14 1.70 -6.49
N LEU A 73 14.14 0.97 -5.95
CA LEU A 73 13.49 -0.13 -6.66
C LEU A 73 12.87 0.34 -7.97
N ALA A 74 12.39 1.59 -8.03
CA ALA A 74 11.85 2.19 -9.25
C ALA A 74 12.83 2.19 -10.42
N ARG A 75 14.14 2.06 -10.18
CA ARG A 75 15.18 2.09 -11.22
C ARG A 75 15.46 0.71 -11.82
N PHE A 76 14.80 -0.35 -11.33
CA PHE A 76 15.03 -1.71 -11.81
C PHE A 76 14.36 -1.90 -13.17
N GLY A 77 15.13 -1.66 -14.24
CA GLY A 77 14.63 -1.70 -15.61
C GLY A 77 14.13 -3.06 -16.09
N SER A 78 14.48 -4.15 -15.40
CA SER A 78 14.08 -5.52 -15.75
C SER A 78 13.07 -6.14 -14.77
N LEU A 79 12.72 -5.44 -13.69
CA LEU A 79 11.81 -5.96 -12.68
C LEU A 79 10.39 -6.04 -13.25
N ARG A 80 9.83 -7.25 -13.28
CA ARG A 80 8.48 -7.55 -13.77
C ARG A 80 7.48 -7.76 -12.65
N GLN A 81 7.94 -8.29 -11.52
CA GLN A 81 7.10 -8.52 -10.35
C GLN A 81 7.78 -7.96 -9.09
N LEU A 82 7.01 -7.21 -8.31
CA LEU A 82 7.36 -6.76 -6.98
C LEU A 82 6.22 -7.09 -6.03
N THR A 83 6.44 -8.05 -5.14
CA THR A 83 5.51 -8.40 -4.06
C THR A 83 6.18 -8.08 -2.74
N LEU A 84 5.58 -7.17 -1.97
CA LEU A 84 6.01 -6.78 -0.64
C LEU A 84 4.92 -7.14 0.36
N ASP A 85 5.07 -8.29 1.00
CA ASP A 85 4.18 -8.77 2.02
C ASP A 85 4.78 -8.57 3.42
N LEU A 86 4.32 -7.53 4.10
CA LEU A 86 4.93 -6.97 5.29
C LEU A 86 4.02 -7.08 6.52
N TYR A 87 3.12 -8.07 6.60
CA TYR A 87 2.06 -8.17 7.64
C TYR A 87 2.51 -7.94 9.10
N TYR A 88 3.73 -8.34 9.48
CA TYR A 88 4.24 -8.18 10.85
C TYR A 88 5.26 -7.03 11.01
N ALA A 89 5.41 -6.19 9.99
CA ALA A 89 6.27 -5.02 10.02
C ALA A 89 5.83 -3.95 11.02
N PRO A 90 6.74 -3.04 11.41
CA PRO A 90 6.34 -1.70 11.81
C PRO A 90 5.51 -1.00 10.72
N PRO A 91 4.69 0.02 11.07
CA PRO A 91 3.97 0.83 10.10
C PRO A 91 4.86 1.37 8.99
N VAL A 92 4.35 1.35 7.76
CA VAL A 92 5.04 1.94 6.61
C VAL A 92 4.63 3.41 6.50
N ALA A 93 5.63 4.29 6.47
CA ALA A 93 5.39 5.73 6.43
C ALA A 93 4.67 6.16 5.13
N ALA A 94 5.07 5.65 3.96
CA ALA A 94 4.41 5.89 2.68
C ALA A 94 4.96 4.95 1.60
N ILE A 95 4.22 4.82 0.49
CA ILE A 95 4.80 4.30 -0.76
C ILE A 95 5.72 5.40 -1.35
N PRO A 96 6.94 5.09 -1.84
CA PRO A 96 7.87 6.11 -2.27
C PRO A 96 7.35 6.85 -3.51
N PRO A 97 7.33 8.20 -3.53
CA PRO A 97 6.82 8.95 -4.68
C PRO A 97 7.62 8.69 -5.97
N GLN A 98 8.88 8.25 -5.87
CA GLN A 98 9.73 7.89 -7.00
C GLN A 98 9.15 6.75 -7.83
N TRP A 99 8.30 5.90 -7.24
CA TRP A 99 7.63 4.80 -7.93
C TRP A 99 6.56 5.28 -8.92
N GLY A 100 6.08 6.52 -8.76
CA GLY A 100 5.09 7.14 -9.64
C GLY A 100 5.67 8.11 -10.67
N LEU A 101 6.99 8.29 -10.73
CA LEU A 101 7.64 9.21 -11.67
C LEU A 101 7.85 8.56 -13.05
N PRO A 102 7.88 9.35 -14.15
CA PRO A 102 8.13 8.82 -15.49
C PRO A 102 9.44 8.02 -15.56
N GLY A 103 9.39 6.85 -16.19
CA GLY A 103 10.54 5.94 -16.30
C GLY A 103 10.81 5.08 -15.07
N ALA A 104 10.00 5.21 -14.00
CA ALA A 104 9.96 4.19 -12.97
C ALA A 104 9.58 2.84 -13.60
N PHE A 105 10.10 1.74 -13.05
CA PHE A 105 9.59 0.39 -13.28
C PHE A 105 9.16 0.07 -14.74
N PRO A 106 10.03 0.29 -15.74
CA PRO A 106 9.62 0.26 -17.15
C PRO A 106 9.16 -1.12 -17.62
N ALA A 107 9.53 -2.18 -16.89
CA ALA A 107 9.15 -3.56 -17.16
C ALA A 107 8.15 -4.16 -16.16
N LEU A 108 7.70 -3.40 -15.16
CA LEU A 108 6.87 -3.95 -14.08
C LEU A 108 5.47 -4.25 -14.58
N GLU A 109 5.07 -5.51 -14.43
CA GLU A 109 3.79 -6.07 -14.82
C GLU A 109 2.89 -6.25 -13.59
N LYS A 110 3.47 -6.60 -12.44
CA LYS A 110 2.74 -6.87 -11.19
C LYS A 110 3.35 -6.13 -10.00
N LEU A 111 2.53 -5.36 -9.28
CA LEU A 111 2.89 -4.69 -8.03
C LEU A 111 1.90 -5.06 -6.93
N GLU A 112 2.39 -5.72 -5.89
CA GLU A 112 1.62 -6.05 -4.69
C GLU A 112 2.32 -5.48 -3.46
N VAL A 113 1.59 -4.69 -2.67
CA VAL A 113 2.08 -4.13 -1.41
C VAL A 113 1.06 -4.41 -0.32
N THR A 114 1.41 -5.29 0.59
CA THR A 114 0.61 -5.64 1.77
C THR A 114 1.33 -5.19 3.01
N VAL A 115 0.72 -4.28 3.78
CA VAL A 115 1.31 -3.67 4.97
C VAL A 115 0.33 -3.65 6.13
N PRO A 116 0.81 -3.71 7.39
CA PRO A 116 -0.05 -3.70 8.56
C PRO A 116 -0.72 -2.34 8.75
N THR A 117 -0.04 -1.27 8.36
CA THR A 117 -0.54 0.10 8.37
C THR A 117 0.26 0.92 7.35
N LEU A 118 -0.45 1.72 6.56
CA LEU A 118 0.14 2.74 5.67
C LEU A 118 -0.25 4.11 6.20
N GLU A 119 0.74 4.91 6.59
CA GLU A 119 0.47 6.22 7.21
C GLU A 119 0.30 7.34 6.16
N GLY A 120 1.11 7.31 5.11
CA GLY A 120 1.14 8.32 4.07
C GLY A 120 0.07 8.11 3.01
N PRO A 121 -0.17 9.13 2.17
CA PRO A 121 -1.10 9.01 1.05
C PRO A 121 -0.60 7.98 0.03
N LEU A 122 -1.53 7.46 -0.77
CA LEU A 122 -1.18 6.74 -1.99
C LEU A 122 -0.47 7.69 -2.96
N ILE A 123 0.52 7.17 -3.67
CA ILE A 123 1.33 7.97 -4.60
C ILE A 123 0.53 8.39 -5.84
N ASP A 124 0.79 9.59 -6.33
CA ASP A 124 0.39 9.95 -7.69
C ASP A 124 1.23 9.18 -8.72
N VAL A 125 0.60 8.76 -9.81
CA VAL A 125 1.27 8.11 -10.94
C VAL A 125 1.23 9.06 -12.13
N TRP A 126 2.40 9.33 -12.69
CA TRP A 126 2.55 10.20 -13.86
C TRP A 126 2.61 9.37 -15.15
N PRO A 127 2.23 9.95 -16.31
CA PRO A 127 2.39 9.28 -17.59
C PRO A 127 3.79 8.72 -17.81
N GLY A 128 3.86 7.45 -18.21
CA GLY A 128 5.12 6.74 -18.44
C GLY A 128 5.82 6.18 -17.20
N ALA A 129 5.21 6.26 -16.01
CA ALA A 129 5.79 5.72 -14.77
C ALA A 129 5.60 4.20 -14.61
N LEU A 130 4.49 3.63 -15.07
CA LEU A 130 4.17 2.21 -14.90
C LEU A 130 3.57 1.66 -16.21
N PRO A 131 4.31 1.76 -17.34
CA PRO A 131 3.72 1.58 -18.67
C PRO A 131 3.25 0.16 -18.96
N ARG A 132 3.77 -0.84 -18.23
CA ARG A 132 3.47 -2.27 -18.42
C ARG A 132 2.68 -2.90 -17.27
N LEU A 133 2.28 -2.11 -16.27
CA LEU A 133 1.61 -2.62 -15.08
C LEU A 133 0.22 -3.12 -15.44
N THR A 134 -0.02 -4.42 -15.27
CA THR A 134 -1.30 -5.07 -15.51
C THR A 134 -2.07 -5.35 -14.23
N SER A 135 -1.39 -5.57 -13.11
CA SER A 135 -2.00 -5.85 -11.80
C SER A 135 -1.39 -4.98 -10.71
N LEU A 136 -2.26 -4.22 -10.02
CA LEU A 136 -1.93 -3.39 -8.87
C LEU A 136 -2.77 -3.82 -7.66
N HIS A 137 -2.11 -4.31 -6.63
CA HIS A 137 -2.74 -4.67 -5.36
C HIS A 137 -2.09 -3.89 -4.21
N ILE A 138 -2.89 -3.15 -3.46
CA ILE A 138 -2.46 -2.48 -2.24
C ILE A 138 -3.38 -2.87 -1.10
N GLU A 139 -2.83 -3.51 -0.07
CA GLU A 139 -3.51 -3.88 1.15
C GLU A 139 -2.84 -3.19 2.35
N ALA A 140 -3.61 -2.40 3.08
CA ALA A 140 -3.21 -1.77 4.32
C ALA A 140 -4.25 -2.14 5.40
N SER A 141 -3.84 -2.95 6.37
CA SER A 141 -4.69 -3.27 7.52
C SER A 141 -4.85 -2.06 8.46
N ASN A 142 -5.80 -2.13 9.39
CA ASN A 142 -5.90 -1.19 10.51
C ASN A 142 -5.46 -1.84 11.83
N ARG A 143 -4.60 -2.86 11.74
CA ARG A 143 -4.00 -3.45 12.93
C ARG A 143 -2.97 -2.47 13.46
N THR A 144 -3.42 -1.59 14.35
CA THR A 144 -2.52 -0.95 15.29
C THR A 144 -1.77 -2.10 15.95
N THR A 145 -0.46 -2.18 15.71
CA THR A 145 0.44 -3.13 16.39
C THR A 145 -0.03 -3.25 17.82
N LEU A 146 -0.43 -4.47 18.22
CA LEU A 146 -1.02 -4.75 19.53
C LEU A 146 -0.35 -3.86 20.57
N PRO A 147 -1.10 -3.11 21.39
CA PRO A 147 -0.52 -2.17 22.33
C PRO A 147 0.56 -2.92 23.09
N LEU A 148 1.82 -2.53 22.86
CA LEU A 148 2.97 -3.17 23.47
C LEU A 148 2.66 -3.15 24.97
N LEU A 149 2.45 -4.33 25.56
CA LEU A 149 2.20 -4.44 27.00
C LEU A 149 3.31 -3.62 27.67
N PRO A 150 2.98 -2.61 28.49
CA PRO A 150 4.00 -1.77 29.11
C PRO A 150 5.00 -2.70 29.80
N PRO A 151 6.32 -2.46 29.64
CA PRO A 151 7.33 -3.33 30.23
C PRO A 151 7.03 -3.52 31.72
N ALA A 152 6.98 -4.78 32.17
CA ALA A 152 6.50 -5.17 33.51
C ALA A 152 7.25 -4.49 34.67
N ASP A 153 8.40 -3.87 34.40
CA ASP A 153 9.21 -3.14 35.38
C ASP A 153 8.78 -1.68 35.61
N GLN A 154 7.80 -1.15 34.88
CA GLN A 154 7.21 0.18 35.15
C GLN A 154 5.97 0.11 36.05
N ARG A 155 5.99 -0.74 37.08
CA ARG A 155 5.01 -0.64 38.18
C ARG A 155 5.21 0.73 38.85
N PRO A 156 4.23 1.64 38.82
CA PRO A 156 4.38 2.93 39.47
C PRO A 156 4.48 2.72 40.98
N THR A 157 5.66 2.94 41.55
CA THR A 157 5.78 3.21 42.99
C THR A 157 5.14 4.58 43.22
N ALA A 158 3.95 4.57 43.83
CA ALA A 158 3.21 5.78 44.15
C ALA A 158 4.07 6.73 45.00
N SER A 159 4.34 7.93 44.49
CA SER A 159 4.90 9.03 45.28
C SER A 159 4.28 10.34 44.79
N HIS A 160 3.56 10.97 45.71
CA HIS A 160 2.90 12.27 45.63
C HIS A 160 3.87 13.41 45.27
N THR A 161 3.48 14.32 44.36
CA THR A 161 3.46 15.81 44.53
C THR A 161 3.06 16.46 43.18
N HIS A 162 1.93 17.17 43.08
CA HIS A 162 1.62 18.57 43.43
C HIS A 162 2.03 19.62 42.36
N GLY A 163 1.03 20.06 41.60
CA GLY A 163 0.84 21.45 41.14
C GLY A 163 1.80 22.05 40.11
N SER A 164 1.41 22.07 38.83
CA SER A 164 1.67 23.25 37.99
C SER A 164 0.69 23.31 36.82
N SER A 165 -0.13 24.37 36.85
CA SER A 165 -1.10 24.74 35.81
C SER A 165 -0.39 25.61 34.78
N GLY A 166 -0.16 25.05 33.59
CA GLY A 166 0.43 25.77 32.45
C GLY A 166 -0.44 25.55 31.21
N ASN A 167 -1.07 26.62 30.74
CA ASN A 167 -1.82 26.66 29.49
C ASN A 167 -0.88 26.37 28.31
N GLN A 168 -0.82 25.11 27.85
CA GLN A 168 -0.22 24.75 26.57
C GLN A 168 -1.33 24.60 25.52
N THR A 169 -1.35 25.50 24.56
CA THR A 169 -2.03 25.35 23.27
C THR A 169 -1.35 24.23 22.49
N GLY A 170 -1.76 22.99 22.78
CA GLY A 170 -1.29 21.80 22.10
C GLY A 170 -1.84 21.72 20.69
N THR A 171 -0.97 21.78 19.69
CA THR A 171 -1.18 21.07 18.42
C THR A 171 -1.39 19.60 18.76
N ALA A 172 -2.65 19.18 18.79
CA ALA A 172 -3.03 17.80 19.04
C ALA A 172 -2.44 16.93 17.92
N VAL A 173 -1.31 16.30 18.21
CA VAL A 173 -0.78 15.21 17.41
C VAL A 173 -1.84 14.11 17.46
N GLN A 174 -2.61 13.95 16.39
CA GLN A 174 -3.56 12.84 16.19
C GLN A 174 -2.78 11.52 16.06
N ARG A 175 -2.17 11.07 17.16
CA ARG A 175 -1.67 9.71 17.32
C ARG A 175 -2.88 8.82 17.64
N GLY A 176 -3.26 7.96 16.69
CA GLY A 176 -4.19 6.86 16.98
C GLY A 176 -5.43 6.75 16.09
N VAL A 177 -5.54 7.51 15.00
CA VAL A 177 -6.59 7.29 14.01
C VAL A 177 -5.91 6.80 12.73
N GLY A 178 -6.19 5.56 12.33
CA GLY A 178 -5.67 4.98 11.09
C GLY A 178 -5.80 5.98 9.93
N LEU A 179 -4.70 6.18 9.21
CA LEU A 179 -4.61 7.24 8.21
C LEU A 179 -5.49 6.90 7.01
N ARG A 180 -6.59 7.63 7.00
CA ARG A 180 -7.56 7.81 5.94
C ARG A 180 -6.85 8.27 4.65
N SER A 181 -6.81 7.40 3.64
CA SER A 181 -6.15 7.70 2.37
C SER A 181 -7.17 8.08 1.28
N ALA A 182 -7.01 9.25 0.68
CA ALA A 182 -7.74 9.62 -0.53
C ALA A 182 -7.21 8.81 -1.73
N LEU A 183 -8.10 8.34 -2.60
CA LEU A 183 -7.69 7.67 -3.84
C LEU A 183 -7.17 8.71 -4.84
N PRO A 184 -5.97 8.53 -5.42
CA PRO A 184 -5.43 9.51 -6.36
C PRO A 184 -6.26 9.58 -7.64
N ALA A 185 -6.83 10.74 -7.93
CA ALA A 185 -7.58 10.95 -9.16
C ALA A 185 -6.68 10.80 -10.41
N SER A 186 -5.38 11.07 -10.27
CA SER A 186 -4.36 10.99 -11.33
C SER A 186 -4.32 9.61 -12.00
N TRP A 187 -4.52 8.53 -11.26
CA TRP A 187 -4.38 7.15 -11.76
C TRP A 187 -5.23 6.83 -12.98
N GLY A 188 -6.43 7.41 -13.05
CA GLY A 188 -7.33 7.23 -14.18
C GLY A 188 -7.77 8.54 -14.83
N ALA A 189 -7.15 9.68 -14.50
CA ALA A 189 -7.49 10.97 -15.12
C ALA A 189 -7.15 11.01 -16.62
N ARG A 190 -6.17 10.22 -17.06
CA ARG A 190 -5.70 10.13 -18.45
C ARG A 190 -5.40 8.68 -18.85
N PRO A 191 -5.58 8.31 -20.14
CA PRO A 191 -5.36 6.94 -20.61
C PRO A 191 -3.88 6.51 -20.66
N ASP A 192 -2.94 7.44 -20.57
CA ASP A 192 -1.50 7.20 -20.64
C ASP A 192 -0.81 7.04 -19.27
N VAL A 193 -1.55 7.17 -18.16
CA VAL A 193 -1.00 7.04 -16.79
C VAL A 193 -0.79 5.58 -16.40
N LEU A 194 -1.83 4.75 -16.56
CA LEU A 194 -1.80 3.31 -16.30
C LEU A 194 -2.38 2.54 -17.51
N PRO A 195 -1.74 2.63 -18.69
CA PRO A 195 -2.34 2.24 -19.96
C PRO A 195 -2.58 0.72 -20.08
N ALA A 196 -1.84 -0.08 -19.31
CA ALA A 196 -1.89 -1.54 -19.35
C ALA A 196 -2.71 -2.16 -18.21
N LEU A 197 -3.24 -1.37 -17.27
CA LEU A 197 -3.84 -1.88 -16.04
C LEU A 197 -5.13 -2.66 -16.33
N GLU A 198 -5.15 -3.92 -15.91
CA GLU A 198 -6.28 -4.84 -16.05
C GLU A 198 -6.94 -5.14 -14.69
N GLU A 199 -6.17 -5.10 -13.61
CA GLU A 199 -6.63 -5.42 -12.26
C GLU A 199 -6.19 -4.35 -11.26
N LEU A 200 -7.16 -3.83 -10.49
CA LEU A 200 -6.93 -2.90 -9.40
C LEU A 200 -7.62 -3.41 -8.14
N ALA A 201 -6.83 -3.78 -7.14
CA ALA A 201 -7.30 -4.23 -5.84
C ALA A 201 -6.78 -3.31 -4.73
N LEU A 202 -7.70 -2.73 -3.97
CA LEU A 202 -7.42 -1.77 -2.90
C LEU A 202 -8.14 -2.20 -1.63
N VAL A 203 -7.38 -2.62 -0.63
CA VAL A 203 -7.86 -3.00 0.69
C VAL A 203 -7.32 -2.01 1.71
N LEU A 204 -7.97 -0.85 1.86
CA LEU A 204 -7.52 0.23 2.73
C LEU A 204 -8.67 1.13 3.17
N GLN A 205 -8.46 1.93 4.23
CA GLN A 205 -9.46 2.89 4.68
C GLN A 205 -9.50 4.11 3.75
N VAL A 206 -10.35 4.02 2.72
CA VAL A 206 -10.51 5.06 1.70
C VAL A 206 -11.27 6.27 2.22
N VAL A 207 -10.77 7.46 1.88
CA VAL A 207 -11.49 8.72 2.08
C VAL A 207 -12.32 9.03 0.83
N PRO A 208 -13.62 9.26 1.00
CA PRO A 208 -14.49 9.74 -0.08
C PRO A 208 -14.11 11.17 -0.53
N PRO A 209 -14.47 11.57 -1.76
CA PRO A 209 -15.24 10.80 -2.74
C PRO A 209 -14.37 9.80 -3.52
N LEU A 210 -15.02 8.81 -4.14
CA LEU A 210 -14.37 7.97 -5.15
C LEU A 210 -14.04 8.84 -6.40
N PRO A 211 -12.87 8.68 -7.05
CA PRO A 211 -12.48 9.59 -8.12
C PRO A 211 -13.31 9.37 -9.39
N ALA A 212 -14.22 10.30 -9.70
CA ALA A 212 -14.94 10.33 -10.97
C ALA A 212 -13.99 10.36 -12.19
N ALA A 213 -12.82 10.99 -12.03
CA ALA A 213 -11.80 11.08 -13.06
C ALA A 213 -11.37 9.71 -13.61
N TRP A 214 -11.45 8.65 -12.82
CA TRP A 214 -11.04 7.29 -13.21
C TRP A 214 -11.76 6.75 -14.45
N ALA A 215 -12.97 7.23 -14.72
CA ALA A 215 -13.73 6.94 -15.92
C ALA A 215 -13.02 7.30 -17.24
N ARG A 216 -11.96 8.12 -17.22
CA ARG A 216 -11.31 8.61 -18.44
C ARG A 216 -10.11 7.78 -18.88
N GLY A 217 -9.41 7.16 -17.94
CA GLY A 217 -8.08 6.59 -18.16
C GLY A 217 -8.05 5.07 -18.24
N PHE A 218 -8.88 4.37 -17.47
CA PHE A 218 -8.81 2.92 -17.34
C PHE A 218 -9.49 2.16 -18.49
N ARG A 219 -8.87 2.17 -19.67
CA ARG A 219 -9.42 1.55 -20.88
C ARG A 219 -9.35 0.02 -20.90
N ARG A 220 -8.45 -0.57 -20.10
CA ARG A 220 -8.21 -2.01 -20.05
C ARG A 220 -8.62 -2.66 -18.73
N LEU A 221 -9.11 -1.90 -17.76
CA LEU A 221 -9.44 -2.41 -16.43
C LEU A 221 -10.62 -3.38 -16.52
N ARG A 222 -10.39 -4.62 -16.09
CA ARG A 222 -11.34 -5.73 -16.07
C ARG A 222 -11.86 -6.01 -14.67
N SER A 223 -11.02 -5.77 -13.67
CA SER A 223 -11.27 -6.06 -12.27
C SER A 223 -11.01 -4.80 -11.43
N LEU A 224 -12.04 -4.33 -10.73
CA LEU A 224 -11.94 -3.25 -9.77
C LEU A 224 -12.50 -3.69 -8.42
N TYR A 225 -11.60 -3.84 -7.44
CA TYR A 225 -11.91 -4.21 -6.07
C TYR A 225 -11.48 -3.11 -5.11
N ILE A 226 -12.42 -2.54 -4.38
CA ILE A 226 -12.15 -1.53 -3.35
C ILE A 226 -12.92 -1.93 -2.10
N THR A 227 -12.21 -2.22 -1.02
CA THR A 227 -12.82 -2.51 0.28
C THR A 227 -12.08 -1.82 1.42
N ALA A 228 -12.81 -1.45 2.46
CA ALA A 228 -12.18 -1.17 3.73
C ALA A 228 -11.77 -2.48 4.43
N PRO A 229 -10.69 -2.48 5.23
CA PRO A 229 -10.32 -3.61 6.08
C PRO A 229 -11.49 -4.03 6.99
N PRO A 230 -11.62 -5.33 7.32
CA PRO A 230 -12.75 -5.84 8.10
C PRO A 230 -12.86 -5.25 9.51
N ASP A 231 -11.72 -4.82 10.07
CA ASP A 231 -11.49 -4.21 11.38
C ASP A 231 -11.47 -2.67 11.33
N ALA A 232 -11.66 -2.05 10.16
CA ALA A 232 -11.72 -0.60 10.06
C ALA A 232 -12.99 -0.05 10.74
N PRO A 233 -12.90 1.06 11.49
CA PRO A 233 -14.07 1.78 11.98
C PRO A 233 -14.99 2.14 10.82
N GLN A 234 -16.31 1.96 11.00
CA GLN A 234 -17.27 2.40 10.00
C GLN A 234 -17.11 3.91 9.74
N PRO A 235 -16.92 4.34 8.48
CA PRO A 235 -16.84 5.76 8.17
C PRO A 235 -18.20 6.42 8.45
N PRO A 236 -18.21 7.72 8.83
CA PRO A 236 -19.45 8.47 8.97
C PRO A 236 -20.22 8.48 7.65
N ILE A 237 -21.54 8.30 7.73
CA ILE A 237 -22.49 8.01 6.64
C ILE A 237 -22.70 9.21 5.66
N ALA A 238 -21.95 10.31 5.76
CA ALA A 238 -22.29 11.52 5.01
C ALA A 238 -21.55 11.63 3.67
N GLY A 239 -22.29 11.48 2.55
CA GLY A 239 -21.91 12.03 1.24
C GLY A 239 -21.14 11.11 0.29
N ASN A 240 -21.00 9.83 0.62
CA ASN A 240 -20.24 8.89 -0.22
C ASN A 240 -21.15 8.30 -1.27
N VAL A 241 -21.17 8.87 -2.48
CA VAL A 241 -21.96 8.35 -3.60
C VAL A 241 -21.05 7.67 -4.62
N LEU A 242 -21.59 6.69 -5.34
CA LEU A 242 -20.91 6.09 -6.49
C LEU A 242 -20.81 7.11 -7.63
N PRO A 243 -19.65 7.26 -8.30
CA PRO A 243 -19.52 8.21 -9.39
C PRO A 243 -20.40 7.80 -10.59
N PRO A 244 -21.35 8.64 -11.05
CA PRO A 244 -22.16 8.34 -12.23
C PRO A 244 -21.30 8.16 -13.49
N GLU A 245 -20.14 8.83 -13.58
CA GLU A 245 -19.23 8.78 -14.73
C GLU A 245 -18.59 7.40 -14.95
N TRP A 246 -18.62 6.51 -13.94
CA TRP A 246 -18.03 5.17 -14.06
C TRP A 246 -18.80 4.27 -15.02
N ALA A 247 -20.13 4.35 -15.04
CA ALA A 247 -20.92 3.84 -16.15
C ALA A 247 -20.43 4.54 -17.43
N ALA A 248 -20.10 3.89 -18.53
CA ALA A 248 -19.43 4.46 -19.72
C ALA A 248 -17.93 4.72 -19.58
N GLY A 249 -17.39 4.93 -18.38
CA GLY A 249 -15.95 5.13 -18.17
C GLY A 249 -15.09 3.88 -18.32
N PHE A 250 -15.66 2.72 -18.02
CA PHE A 250 -14.94 1.45 -17.96
C PHE A 250 -15.43 0.43 -19.02
N PRO A 251 -14.97 0.53 -20.27
CA PRO A 251 -15.50 -0.28 -21.37
C PRO A 251 -15.15 -1.78 -21.25
N ALA A 252 -14.11 -2.13 -20.50
CA ALA A 252 -13.60 -3.49 -20.36
C ALA A 252 -13.92 -4.15 -19.00
N LEU A 253 -14.62 -3.44 -18.10
CA LEU A 253 -14.82 -3.89 -16.73
C LEU A 253 -15.81 -5.05 -16.67
N ARG A 254 -15.38 -6.15 -16.05
CA ARG A 254 -16.13 -7.39 -15.89
C ARG A 254 -16.53 -7.65 -14.45
N TRP A 255 -15.65 -7.27 -13.52
CA TRP A 255 -15.87 -7.42 -12.09
C TRP A 255 -15.68 -6.08 -11.40
N LEU A 256 -16.71 -5.66 -10.69
CA LEU A 256 -16.71 -4.48 -9.86
C LEU A 256 -17.13 -4.91 -8.46
N SER A 257 -16.39 -4.48 -7.45
CA SER A 257 -16.77 -4.75 -6.07
C SER A 257 -16.29 -3.60 -5.20
N VAL A 258 -17.25 -2.90 -4.60
CA VAL A 258 -17.02 -1.71 -3.78
C VAL A 258 -17.72 -1.90 -2.45
N ILE A 259 -16.98 -2.37 -1.45
CA ILE A 259 -17.53 -2.91 -0.21
C ILE A 259 -17.01 -2.11 0.99
N ARG A 260 -17.84 -1.97 2.05
CA ARG A 260 -17.44 -1.34 3.32
C ARG A 260 -16.91 0.10 3.23
N LEU A 261 -17.23 0.86 2.16
CA LEU A 261 -16.80 2.27 2.02
C LEU A 261 -17.79 3.28 2.61
N GLY A 262 -18.85 2.82 3.30
CA GLY A 262 -19.92 3.68 3.80
C GLY A 262 -20.65 4.43 2.70
N LEU A 263 -20.80 3.81 1.52
CA LEU A 263 -21.57 4.38 0.42
C LEU A 263 -23.02 4.63 0.86
N THR A 264 -23.58 5.73 0.37
CA THR A 264 -24.93 6.21 0.63
C THR A 264 -25.60 6.64 -0.65
N GLY A 265 -26.91 6.83 -0.59
CA GLY A 265 -27.74 7.13 -1.76
C GLY A 265 -28.15 5.89 -2.54
N SER A 266 -28.82 6.11 -3.66
CA SER A 266 -29.18 5.06 -4.62
C SER A 266 -28.03 4.82 -5.62
N PHE A 267 -28.11 3.73 -6.38
CA PHE A 267 -27.27 3.59 -7.56
C PHE A 267 -27.50 4.77 -8.50
N PRO A 268 -26.45 5.29 -9.16
CA PRO A 268 -26.63 6.32 -10.16
C PRO A 268 -27.47 5.79 -11.34
N ALA A 269 -28.41 6.59 -11.85
CA ALA A 269 -29.28 6.17 -12.97
C ALA A 269 -28.47 5.69 -14.20
N ALA A 270 -27.28 6.25 -14.44
CA ALA A 270 -26.39 5.84 -15.51
C ALA A 270 -25.89 4.38 -15.36
N TRP A 271 -25.79 3.86 -14.15
CA TRP A 271 -25.40 2.47 -13.89
C TRP A 271 -26.56 1.52 -14.23
N GLU A 272 -27.79 1.89 -13.88
CA GLU A 272 -29.00 1.11 -14.16
C GLU A 272 -29.30 1.03 -15.67
N GLN A 273 -28.92 2.05 -16.44
CA GLN A 273 -29.14 2.13 -17.89
C GLN A 273 -28.13 1.35 -18.74
N GLY A 274 -27.41 0.38 -18.15
CA GLY A 274 -26.47 -0.48 -18.89
C GLY A 274 -25.07 0.12 -19.06
N GLY A 275 -24.64 0.98 -18.14
CA GLY A 275 -23.38 1.71 -18.20
C GLY A 275 -22.11 0.86 -18.33
N PHE A 276 -22.14 -0.41 -17.96
CA PHE A 276 -20.98 -1.29 -18.04
C PHE A 276 -21.22 -2.42 -19.04
N PRO A 277 -20.79 -2.28 -20.31
CA PRO A 277 -21.19 -3.20 -21.38
C PRO A 277 -20.63 -4.62 -21.24
N GLN A 278 -19.67 -4.84 -20.33
CA GLN A 278 -19.00 -6.12 -20.11
C GLN A 278 -19.14 -6.64 -18.68
N LEU A 279 -19.90 -5.97 -17.81
CA LEU A 279 -19.98 -6.31 -16.40
C LEU A 279 -20.75 -7.62 -16.19
N THR A 280 -20.10 -8.58 -15.55
CA THR A 280 -20.68 -9.88 -15.22
C THR A 280 -20.96 -10.04 -13.74
N GLN A 281 -20.30 -9.26 -12.89
CA GLN A 281 -20.46 -9.31 -11.43
C GLN A 281 -20.24 -7.94 -10.79
N LEU A 282 -21.14 -7.58 -9.88
CA LEU A 282 -21.22 -6.32 -9.13
C LEU A 282 -21.30 -6.60 -7.62
#